data_AF-A0A2S7ZQX8-F1
#
_entry.id   AF-A0A2S7ZQX8-F1
#
_cell.length_a   1.000
_cell.length_b   1.000
_cell.length_c   1.000
_cell.angle_alpha   90.00
_cell.angle_beta   90.00
_cell.angle_gamma   90.00
#
_symmetry.space_group_name_H-M   'P 1'
#
loop_
_entity.id
_entity.type
_entity.pdbx_description
1 polymer ?
#
loop_
_entity_poly.entity_id
_entity_poly.type
_entity_poly.pdbx_seq_one_letter_code
_entity_poly.pdbx_strand_id
1 'polypeptide(L)' 'FLLPYSNGYTEGTNNKIKVLKRISYGLRHFGRFRVRILLLSNHNHP' A
#
# COMPACT_ATOMS: atom_id res chain seq x y z
N PHE A 1 4.92 -25.74 14.21
CA PHE A 1 5.31 -25.25 12.88
C PHE A 1 5.29 -23.73 12.88
N LEU A 2 6.38 -23.10 13.32
CA LEU A 2 6.56 -21.66 13.24
C LEU A 2 7.38 -21.39 11.97
N LEU A 3 6.74 -20.97 10.89
CA LEU A 3 7.48 -20.48 9.74
C LEU A 3 8.18 -19.18 10.16
N PRO A 4 9.50 -19.04 9.97
CA PRO A 4 10.25 -17.84 10.35
C PRO A 4 9.88 -16.60 9.51
N TYR A 5 8.98 -16.77 8.54
CA TYR A 5 8.44 -15.71 7.69
C TYR A 5 6.93 -15.63 7.87
N SER A 6 6.49 -14.47 8.34
CA SER A 6 5.08 -14.09 8.31
C SER A 6 4.84 -13.20 7.09
N ASN A 7 3.83 -13.56 6.28
CA ASN A 7 3.43 -12.75 5.12
C ASN A 7 2.70 -11.45 5.52
N GLY A 8 2.58 -11.16 6.83
CA GLY A 8 1.82 -10.04 7.36
C GLY A 8 2.26 -8.67 6.86
N TYR A 9 3.56 -8.45 6.62
CA TYR A 9 4.04 -7.19 6.03
C TYR A 9 3.55 -7.00 4.59
N THR A 10 3.64 -8.07 3.79
CA THR A 10 3.16 -8.10 2.39
C THR A 10 1.64 -7.95 2.33
N GLU A 11 0.91 -8.64 3.20
CA GLU A 11 -0.55 -8.56 3.29
C GLU A 11 -1.03 -7.18 3.70
N GLY A 12 -0.38 -6.56 4.69
CA GLY A 12 -0.66 -5.19 5.12
C GLY A 12 -0.48 -4.17 3.99
N THR A 13 0.63 -4.30 3.25
CA THR A 13 0.92 -3.46 2.08
C THR A 13 -0.12 -3.66 0.96
N ASN A 14 -0.46 -4.91 0.66
CA ASN A 14 -1.43 -5.24 -0.37
C ASN A 14 -2.84 -4.74 -0.03
N ASN A 15 -3.25 -4.82 1.23
CA ASN A 15 -4.56 -4.32 1.66
C ASN A 15 -4.65 -2.79 1.55
N LYS A 16 -3.60 -2.11 2.00
CA LYS A 16 -3.42 -0.66 1.88
C LYS A 16 -3.55 -0.17 0.42
N ILE A 17 -2.87 -0.84 -0.52
CA ILE A 17 -2.96 -0.51 -1.96
C ILE A 17 -4.36 -0.79 -2.51
N LYS A 18 -5.02 -1.87 -2.11
CA LYS A 18 -6.40 -2.19 -2.52
C LYS A 18 -7.38 -1.10 -2.07
N VAL A 19 -7.28 -0.63 -0.83
CA VAL A 19 -8.09 0.48 -0.31
C VAL A 19 -7.80 1.77 -1.08
N LEU A 20 -6.51 2.08 -1.30
CA LEU A 20 -6.08 3.26 -2.04
C LEU A 20 -6.65 3.29 -3.47
N LYS A 21 -6.68 2.13 -4.14
CA LYS A 21 -7.25 2.00 -5.48
C LYS A 21 -8.76 2.27 -5.48
N ARG A 22 -9.48 1.82 -4.44
CA ARG A 22 -10.93 2.05 -4.28
C ARG A 22 -11.28 3.52 -4.05
N ILE A 23 -10.50 4.25 -3.26
CA ILE A 23 -10.76 5.69 -3.04
C ILE A 23 -10.28 6.57 -4.20
N SER A 24 -9.50 6.00 -5.11
CA SER A 24 -8.86 6.72 -6.21
C SER A 24 -9.59 6.60 -7.55
N TYR A 25 -10.79 5.99 -7.58
CA TYR A 25 -11.64 6.01 -8.77
C TYR A 25 -11.92 7.47 -9.16
N GLY A 26 -11.50 7.88 -10.35
CA GLY A 26 -11.57 9.27 -10.84
C GLY A 26 -10.23 10.01 -10.91
N LEU A 27 -9.12 9.43 -10.42
CA LEU A 27 -7.79 9.99 -10.68
C LEU A 27 -7.45 9.89 -12.18
N ARG A 28 -7.45 11.03 -12.87
CA ARG A 28 -7.07 11.16 -14.29
C ARG A 28 -5.62 10.75 -14.59
N HIS A 29 -4.73 10.74 -13.59
CA HIS A 29 -3.31 10.48 -13.79
C HIS A 29 -2.78 9.41 -12.84
N PHE A 30 -2.27 8.31 -13.41
CA PHE A 30 -1.67 7.20 -12.66
C PHE A 30 -0.49 7.64 -11.79
N GLY A 31 0.24 8.70 -12.17
CA GLY A 31 1.30 9.26 -11.34
C GLY A 31 0.84 9.71 -9.95
N ARG A 32 -0.39 10.22 -9.80
CA ARG A 32 -0.94 10.58 -8.48
C ARG A 32 -1.22 9.36 -7.62
N PHE A 33 -1.59 8.25 -8.23
CA PHE A 33 -1.76 6.97 -7.54
C PHE A 33 -0.41 6.43 -7.04
N ARG A 34 0.65 6.50 -7.87
CA ARG A 34 2.02 6.10 -7.47
C ARG A 34 2.57 6.92 -6.32
N VAL A 35 2.39 8.24 -6.35
CA VAL A 35 2.83 9.14 -5.25
C VAL A 35 2.12 8.80 -3.94
N ARG A 36 0.81 8.50 -3.99
CA ARG A 36 0.05 8.08 -2.80
C ARG A 36 0.53 6.74 -2.24
N ILE A 37 0.89 5.76 -3.08
CA ILE A 37 1.49 4.51 -2.62
C ILE A 37 2.82 4.78 -1.92
N LEU A 38 3.68 5.60 -2.53
CA LEU A 38 4.99 5.95 -1.97
C LEU A 38 4.86 6.64 -0.61
N LEU A 39 3.94 7.60 -0.46
CA LEU A 39 3.66 8.27 0.81
C LEU A 39 3.23 7.29 1.91
N LEU A 40 2.37 6.32 1.56
CA LEU A 40 1.86 5.32 2.48
C LEU A 40 2.92 4.31 2.93
N SER A 41 3.92 4.05 2.08
CA SER A 41 5.08 3.23 2.40
C SER A 41 6.10 3.96 3.29
N ASN A 42 6.29 5.27 3.09
CA ASN A 42 7.26 6.08 3.84
C ASN A 42 6.78 6.51 5.24
N HIS A 43 5.49 6.42 5.56
CA HIS A 43 4.96 6.77 6.89
C HIS A 43 5.28 5.73 8.00
N ASN A 44 6.22 4.81 7.77
CA ASN A 44 6.65 3.81 8.76
C ASN A 44 8.01 4.15 9.40
N HIS A 45 8.48 5.39 9.29
CA HIS A 45 9.62 5.87 10.06
C HIS A 45 9.31 7.30 10.55
N PRO A 46 9.53 7.62 11.86
CA PRO A 46 9.43 8.99 12.36
C PRO A 46 10.40 9.94 11.66
#